data_AF-K1SI04-F1
#
_entry.id   AF-K1SI04-F1
#
_cell.length_a   1.000
_cell.length_b   1.000
_cell.length_c   1.000
_cell.angle_alpha   90.00
_cell.angle_beta   90.00
_cell.angle_gamma   90.00
#
_symmetry.space_group_name_H-M   'P 1'
#
loop_
_entity.id
_entity.type
_entity.pdbx_description
1 polymer ?
#
loop_
_entity_poly.entity_id
_entity_poly.type
_entity_poly.pdbx_seq_one_letter_code
_entity_poly.pdbx_strand_id
1 'polypeptide(L)' 'DTMPKKRANGEGSIRKRKDGRWEGRYTAGNDPTTGKPIHKSVLAKTQAEAKEKLKQAIRGG' A
#
# COMPACT_ATOMS: atom_id res chain seq x y z
N ASP A 1 -24.67 9.98 -6.82
CA ASP A 1 -23.92 9.82 -5.56
C ASP A 1 -23.29 8.43 -5.61
N THR A 2 -22.01 8.20 -5.83
CA THR A 2 -20.86 8.65 -5.05
C THR A 2 -19.62 8.54 -5.96
N MET A 3 -18.94 9.65 -6.25
CA MET A 3 -17.67 9.59 -6.99
C MET A 3 -16.66 8.77 -6.17
N PRO A 4 -16.03 7.71 -6.70
CA PRO A 4 -14.90 7.10 -6.03
C PRO A 4 -13.78 8.12 -6.07
N LYS A 5 -13.58 8.81 -4.95
CA LYS A 5 -12.50 9.76 -4.72
C LYS A 5 -11.20 9.04 -5.07
N LYS A 6 -10.72 9.22 -6.30
CA LYS A 6 -9.45 8.69 -6.82
C LYS A 6 -8.40 9.13 -5.81
N ARG A 7 -8.01 8.21 -4.93
CA ARG A 7 -6.91 8.44 -4.00
C ARG A 7 -5.69 8.60 -4.88
N ALA A 8 -4.99 9.73 -4.71
CA ALA A 8 -3.84 10.13 -5.51
C ALA A 8 -2.96 8.91 -5.83
N ASN A 9 -2.83 8.62 -7.13
CA ASN A 9 -1.89 7.72 -7.76
C ASN A 9 -1.37 6.53 -6.94
N GLY A 10 -2.24 5.61 -6.51
CA GLY A 10 -1.81 4.28 -6.06
C GLY A 10 -0.79 4.25 -4.91
N GLU A 11 -0.59 5.38 -4.20
CA GLU A 11 0.46 5.55 -3.18
C GLU A 11 0.28 4.62 -1.97
N GLY A 12 -0.84 3.90 -1.92
CA GLY A 12 -1.21 3.04 -0.81
C GLY A 12 -1.72 3.83 0.39
N SER A 13 -1.98 3.11 1.48
CA SER A 13 -2.41 3.71 2.75
C SER A 13 -1.52 3.24 3.88
N ILE A 14 -1.03 4.18 4.69
CA ILE A 14 -0.19 3.89 5.85
C ILE A 14 -1.01 4.05 7.13
N ARG A 15 -0.98 3.06 8.01
CA ARG A 15 -1.66 3.09 9.31
C ARG A 15 -0.75 2.58 10.43
N LYS A 16 -0.83 3.20 11.61
CA LYS A 16 -0.15 2.72 12.81
C LYS A 16 -0.96 1.59 13.44
N ARG A 17 -0.31 0.47 13.75
CA ARG A 17 -0.90 -0.69 14.42
C ARG A 17 -0.77 -0.56 15.94
N LYS A 18 -1.55 -1.38 16.66
CA LYS A 18 -1.58 -1.41 18.14
C LYS A 18 -0.25 -1.86 18.76
N ASP A 19 0.57 -2.58 18.01
CA ASP A 19 1.91 -3.05 18.41
C ASP A 19 3.00 -1.97 18.21
N GLY A 20 2.64 -0.76 17.80
CA GLY A 20 3.56 0.34 17.53
C GLY A 20 4.21 0.29 16.16
N ARG A 21 3.98 -0.77 15.36
CA ARG A 21 4.47 -0.88 13.98
C ARG A 21 3.57 -0.10 13.03
N TRP A 22 4.13 0.24 11.88
CA TRP A 22 3.43 0.90 10.79
C TRP A 22 3.19 -0.07 9.65
N GLU A 23 1.96 -0.09 9.14
CA GLU A 23 1.53 -0.90 8.00
C GLU A 23 1.24 0.00 6.80
N GLY A 24 1.97 -0.18 5.70
CA GLY A 24 1.70 0.43 4.41
C GLY A 24 1.03 -0.57 3.48
N ARG A 25 -0.19 -0.33 3.01
CA ARG A 25 -0.93 -1.20 2.09
C ARG A 25 -0.92 -0.62 0.68
N TYR A 26 -0.54 -1.40 -0.33
CA TYR A 26 -0.55 -1.01 -1.74
C TYR A 26 -1.09 -2.12 -2.63
N THR A 27 -1.39 -1.78 -3.88
CA THR A 27 -1.68 -2.76 -4.93
C THR A 27 -0.40 -3.00 -5.71
N ALA A 28 0.10 -4.23 -5.67
CA ALA A 28 1.36 -4.62 -6.31
C ALA A 28 1.21 -4.89 -7.83
N GLY A 29 -0.03 -4.98 -8.32
CA GLY A 29 -0.34 -5.30 -9.72
C GLY A 29 -1.65 -6.08 -9.81
N ASN A 30 -1.92 -6.66 -10.98
CA ASN A 30 -3.04 -7.57 -11.18
C ASN A 30 -2.51 -8.99 -11.34
N ASP A 31 -3.19 -9.94 -10.72
CA ASP A 31 -2.90 -11.36 -10.84
C ASP A 31 -3.13 -11.80 -12.30
N PRO A 32 -2.11 -12.35 -12.99
CA PRO A 32 -2.24 -12.76 -14.38
C PRO A 32 -3.16 -13.98 -14.55
N THR A 33 -3.39 -14.76 -13.50
CA THR A 33 -4.24 -15.95 -13.52
C THR A 33 -5.70 -15.62 -13.23
N THR A 34 -5.95 -14.74 -12.26
CA THR A 34 -7.33 -14.42 -11.83
C THR A 34 -7.84 -13.06 -12.30
N GLY A 35 -6.96 -12.20 -12.82
CA GLY A 35 -7.26 -10.81 -13.20
C GLY A 35 -7.51 -9.87 -12.02
N LYS A 36 -7.41 -10.36 -10.78
CA LYS A 36 -7.75 -9.59 -9.57
C LYS A 36 -6.56 -8.74 -9.11
N PRO A 37 -6.80 -7.55 -8.54
CA PRO A 37 -5.73 -6.74 -7.97
C PRO A 37 -5.07 -7.46 -6.78
N ILE A 38 -3.74 -7.55 -6.82
CA ILE A 38 -2.93 -8.12 -5.75
C ILE A 38 -2.65 -7.02 -4.74
N HIS A 39 -3.34 -7.07 -3.60
CA HIS A 39 -3.07 -6.18 -2.48
C HIS A 39 -1.94 -6.75 -1.61
N LYS A 40 -0.89 -5.96 -1.40
CA LYS A 40 0.22 -6.28 -0.49
C LYS A 40 0.32 -5.26 0.63
N SER A 41 0.97 -5.64 1.72
CA SER A 41 1.30 -4.76 2.83
C SER A 41 2.76 -4.86 3.21
N VAL A 42 3.33 -3.73 3.61
CA VAL A 42 4.68 -3.63 4.17
C VAL A 42 4.58 -3.24 5.63
N LEU A 43 5.41 -3.86 6.47
CA LEU A 43 5.52 -3.54 7.89
C LEU A 43 6.84 -2.83 8.17
N ALA A 44 6.78 -1.79 8.98
CA ALA A 44 7.95 -1.05 9.45
C ALA A 44 7.81 -0.64 10.91
N LYS A 45 8.92 -0.24 11.55
CA LYS A 45 8.90 0.22 12.95
C LYS A 45 8.49 1.69 13.03
N THR A 46 8.80 2.48 12.00
CA THR A 46 8.46 3.92 11.94
C THR A 46 7.60 4.27 10.73
N GLN A 47 6.91 5.41 10.80
CA GLN A 47 6.10 5.92 9.69
C GLN A 47 6.96 6.22 8.46
N ALA A 48 8.15 6.77 8.66
CA ALA A 48 9.09 7.11 7.60
C ALA A 48 9.54 5.86 6.85
N GLU A 49 9.98 4.82 7.58
CA GLU A 49 10.33 3.53 6.98
C GLU A 49 9.14 2.90 6.24
N ALA A 50 7.93 2.96 6.81
CA ALA A 50 6.74 2.44 6.13
C ALA A 50 6.46 3.19 4.84
N LYS A 51 6.60 4.53 4.83
CA LYS A 51 6.41 5.37 3.65
C LYS A 51 7.45 5.08 2.58
N GLU A 52 8.70 4.90 2.98
CA GLU A 52 9.79 4.61 2.05
C GLU A 52 9.66 3.22 1.45
N LYS A 53 9.44 2.19 2.29
CA LYS A 53 9.17 0.83 1.82
C LYS A 53 7.96 0.78 0.90
N LEU A 54 6.89 1.50 1.22
CA LEU A 54 5.69 1.57 0.40
C LEU A 54 5.98 2.20 -0.97
N LYS A 55 6.69 3.33 -1.01
CA LYS A 55 7.13 3.96 -2.25
C LYS A 55 8.02 3.05 -3.09
N GLN A 56 9.00 2.38 -2.48
CA GLN A 56 9.87 1.44 -3.19
C GLN A 56 9.08 0.26 -3.74
N ALA A 57 8.17 -0.29 -2.93
CA ALA A 57 7.35 -1.44 -3.32
C ALA A 57 6.37 -1.14 -4.45
N ILE A 58 5.91 0.12 -4.57
CA ILE A 58 5.09 0.60 -5.69
C ILE A 58 5.96 0.90 -6.92
N ARG A 59 7.15 1.50 -6.75
CA ARG A 59 8.04 1.84 -7.85
C ARG A 59 8.66 0.62 -8.55
N GLY A 60 8.87 -0.47 -7.81
CA GLY A 60 9.47 -1.71 -8.31
C GLY A 60 8.48 -2.83 -8.64
N GLY A 61 7.17 -2.53 -8.69
CA GLY A 61 6.10 -3.48 -9.02
C GLY A 61 5.65 -3.38 -10.47
#